data_AF-A0A3N5QSV2-F1
#
_entry.id   AF-A0A3N5QSV2-F1
#
_cell.length_a   1.000
_cell.length_b   1.000
_cell.length_c   1.000
_cell.angle_alpha   90.00
_cell.angle_beta   90.00
_cell.angle_gamma   90.00
#
_symmetry.space_group_name_H-M   'P 1'
#
loop_
_entity.id
_entity.type
_entity.pdbx_description
1 polymer ?
#
loop_
_entity_poly.entity_id
_entity_poly.type
_entity_poly.pdbx_seq_one_letter_code
_entity_poly.pdbx_strand_id
1 'polypeptide(L)'
;MKAKAKKKVVKKATPKKKPVAKKAVKKVAAKKPKVSAMENVLKIIKANKNGVNTKKIKQGTRYNEKKIWNAINRLKKQGKIKSAQKGLYVKI
;
A
#
# COMPACT_ATOMS: atom_id res chain seq x y z
N MET A 1 15.90 -58.45 -12.14
CA MET A 1 14.81 -59.31 -11.59
C MET A 1 13.93 -58.45 -10.69
N LYS A 2 12.59 -58.54 -10.88
CA LYS A 2 11.49 -58.53 -9.87
C LYS A 2 11.44 -57.36 -8.84
N ALA A 3 10.32 -56.70 -8.53
CA ALA A 3 8.91 -56.87 -8.88
C ALA A 3 8.10 -55.62 -8.48
N LYS A 4 6.92 -55.50 -9.10
CA LYS A 4 5.82 -54.55 -8.89
C LYS A 4 5.21 -54.63 -7.49
N ALA A 5 4.57 -53.55 -7.02
CA ALA A 5 3.17 -53.61 -6.58
C ALA A 5 2.53 -52.22 -6.43
N LYS A 6 1.44 -52.00 -7.19
CA LYS A 6 0.48 -50.90 -7.11
C LYS A 6 -0.68 -51.31 -6.20
N LYS A 7 -1.29 -50.40 -5.42
CA LYS A 7 -2.76 -50.31 -5.21
C LYS A 7 -3.12 -49.14 -4.28
N LYS A 8 -4.29 -48.49 -4.26
CA LYS A 8 -5.33 -48.02 -5.21
C LYS A 8 -6.47 -47.49 -4.30
N VAL A 9 -7.06 -46.33 -4.62
CA VAL A 9 -8.40 -45.82 -4.18
C VAL A 9 -8.52 -45.47 -2.68
N VAL A 10 -9.13 -44.35 -2.24
CA VAL A 10 -10.58 -44.12 -2.21
C VAL A 10 -10.96 -42.63 -2.36
N LYS A 11 -11.92 -42.38 -3.27
CA LYS A 11 -12.69 -41.14 -3.46
C LYS A 11 -13.76 -40.97 -2.35
N LYS A 12 -13.97 -39.77 -1.81
CA LYS A 12 -15.30 -39.27 -1.34
C LYS A 12 -15.25 -37.75 -1.15
N ALA A 13 -15.81 -36.98 -2.09
CA ALA A 13 -17.15 -36.36 -2.05
C ALA A 13 -17.30 -35.23 -1.00
N THR A 14 -17.64 -34.03 -1.50
CA THR A 14 -17.87 -32.75 -0.81
C THR A 14 -19.09 -32.79 0.14
N PRO A 15 -19.19 -31.83 1.10
CA PRO A 15 -20.24 -30.81 0.92
C PRO A 15 -19.87 -29.39 1.43
N LYS A 16 -20.51 -28.38 0.81
CA LYS A 16 -20.55 -26.96 1.22
C LYS A 16 -21.31 -26.78 2.54
N LYS A 17 -20.86 -25.90 3.45
CA LYS A 17 -21.70 -24.96 4.24
C LYS A 17 -20.86 -23.87 4.95
N LYS A 18 -21.43 -22.68 5.00
CA LYS A 18 -20.90 -21.34 5.36
C LYS A 18 -21.20 -21.01 6.85
N PRO A 19 -20.97 -19.77 7.33
CA PRO A 19 -19.91 -19.24 8.20
C PRO A 19 -20.34 -19.12 9.70
N VAL A 20 -19.74 -18.16 10.46
CA VAL A 20 -20.01 -17.66 11.84
C VAL A 20 -19.51 -18.52 13.03
N ALA A 21 -18.90 -17.99 14.11
CA ALA A 21 -18.70 -16.62 14.56
C ALA A 21 -17.60 -16.51 15.66
N LYS A 22 -16.93 -15.35 15.65
CA LYS A 22 -16.57 -14.51 16.82
C LYS A 22 -15.73 -15.15 17.93
N LYS A 23 -14.42 -14.82 17.95
CA LYS A 23 -13.73 -14.57 19.23
C LYS A 23 -12.87 -13.32 19.14
N ALA A 24 -13.41 -12.27 19.78
CA ALA A 24 -12.72 -11.12 20.36
C ALA A 24 -11.61 -10.48 19.52
N VAL A 25 -12.01 -9.57 18.64
CA VAL A 25 -11.15 -8.46 18.22
C VAL A 25 -10.84 -7.66 19.49
N LYS A 26 -9.71 -7.98 20.14
CA LYS A 26 -9.13 -7.15 21.19
C LYS A 26 -8.99 -5.77 20.57
N LYS A 27 -9.78 -4.82 21.08
CA LYS A 27 -9.79 -3.40 20.70
C LYS A 27 -8.41 -2.85 21.04
N VAL A 28 -7.43 -3.07 20.17
CA VAL A 28 -6.13 -2.43 20.26
C VAL A 28 -6.43 -0.97 20.02
N ALA A 29 -6.26 -0.18 21.07
CA ALA A 29 -6.41 1.27 21.06
C ALA A 29 -5.99 1.82 19.71
N ALA A 30 -6.92 2.52 19.04
CA ALA A 30 -6.67 3.18 17.77
C ALA A 30 -5.52 4.17 17.99
N LYS A 31 -4.29 3.71 17.77
CA LYS A 31 -3.13 4.57 17.58
C LYS A 31 -3.56 5.48 16.44
N LYS A 32 -3.75 6.78 16.71
CA LYS A 32 -3.97 7.79 15.67
C LYS A 32 -3.01 7.43 14.53
N PRO A 33 -3.50 7.16 13.31
CA PRO A 33 -2.65 6.64 12.26
C PRO A 33 -1.48 7.61 12.16
N LYS A 34 -0.27 7.11 12.42
CA LYS A 34 0.94 7.91 12.32
C LYS A 34 1.02 8.30 10.85
N VAL A 35 0.53 9.49 10.53
CA VAL A 35 0.28 9.91 9.15
C VAL A 35 1.56 9.68 8.38
N SER A 36 1.47 8.77 7.41
CA SER A 36 2.62 8.29 6.67
C SER A 36 3.22 9.44 5.90
N ALA A 37 4.55 9.41 5.73
CA ALA A 37 5.23 10.42 4.94
C ALA A 37 4.63 10.53 3.53
N MET A 38 4.18 9.42 2.95
CA MET A 38 3.46 9.39 1.68
C MET A 38 2.14 10.14 1.72
N GLU A 39 1.37 10.02 2.80
CA GLU A 39 0.05 10.67 2.92
C GLU A 39 0.21 12.18 3.04
N ASN A 40 1.19 12.64 3.83
CA ASN A 40 1.49 14.07 3.96
C ASN A 40 1.99 14.68 2.64
N VAL A 41 2.92 14.00 1.96
CA VAL A 41 3.41 14.44 0.64
C VAL A 41 2.26 14.48 -0.37
N LEU A 42 1.42 13.45 -0.40
CA LEU A 42 0.26 13.40 -1.27
C LEU A 42 -0.74 14.52 -0.96
N LYS A 43 -0.98 14.83 0.32
CA LYS A 43 -1.87 15.92 0.73
C LYS A 43 -1.39 17.27 0.20
N ILE A 44 -0.10 17.56 0.31
CA ILE A 44 0.49 18.80 -0.22
C ILE A 44 0.35 18.86 -1.75
N ILE A 45 0.65 17.76 -2.45
CA ILE A 45 0.51 17.71 -3.91
C ILE A 45 -0.95 17.91 -4.33
N LYS A 46 -1.91 17.28 -3.62
CA LYS A 46 -3.35 17.45 -3.87
C LYS A 46 -3.85 18.87 -3.60
N ALA A 47 -3.30 19.56 -2.60
CA ALA A 47 -3.70 20.91 -2.24
C ALA A 47 -3.30 21.96 -3.29
N ASN A 48 -2.36 21.63 -4.20
CA ASN A 48 -1.84 22.56 -5.19
C ASN A 48 -2.26 22.11 -6.60
N LYS A 49 -3.22 22.81 -7.20
CA LYS A 49 -3.76 22.48 -8.55
C LYS A 49 -2.68 22.54 -9.65
N ASN A 50 -1.71 23.43 -9.53
CA ASN A 50 -0.64 23.62 -10.50
C ASN A 50 0.55 22.66 -10.29
N GLY A 51 0.44 21.75 -9.32
CA GLY A 51 1.54 20.90 -8.89
C GLY A 51 2.47 21.57 -7.89
N VAL A 52 3.40 20.79 -7.39
CA VAL A 52 4.29 21.15 -6.29
C VAL A 52 5.71 20.67 -6.56
N ASN A 53 6.67 21.52 -6.21
CA ASN A 53 8.09 21.20 -6.25
C ASN A 53 8.56 20.61 -4.92
N THR A 54 9.60 19.79 -4.96
CA THR A 54 10.29 19.19 -3.81
C THR A 54 10.60 20.22 -2.72
N LYS A 55 11.00 21.45 -3.07
CA LYS A 55 11.24 22.53 -2.09
C LYS A 55 10.00 22.87 -1.26
N LYS A 56 8.82 23.00 -1.91
CA LYS A 56 7.54 23.21 -1.22
C LYS A 56 7.14 22.02 -0.37
N ILE A 57 7.35 20.79 -0.85
CA ILE A 57 7.09 19.57 -0.07
C ILE A 57 7.96 19.54 1.19
N LYS A 58 9.25 19.89 1.06
CA LYS A 58 10.21 19.94 2.16
C LYS A 58 9.80 20.96 3.20
N GLN A 59 9.39 22.16 2.78
CA GLN A 59 8.89 23.21 3.70
C GLN A 59 7.62 22.77 4.44
N GLY A 60 6.66 22.15 3.76
CA GLY A 60 5.39 21.75 4.37
C GLY A 60 5.45 20.48 5.23
N THR A 61 6.44 19.61 5.04
CA THR A 61 6.57 18.35 5.80
C THR A 61 7.75 18.29 6.74
N ARG A 62 8.76 19.16 6.56
CA ARG A 62 10.06 19.13 7.23
C ARG A 62 10.77 17.77 7.12
N TYR A 63 10.47 17.01 6.07
CA TYR A 63 11.14 15.74 5.80
C TYR A 63 12.49 15.95 5.11
N ASN A 64 13.41 15.02 5.37
CA ASN A 64 14.65 14.94 4.61
C ASN A 64 14.35 14.56 3.15
N GLU A 65 15.18 15.00 2.22
CA GLU A 65 15.04 14.81 0.78
C GLU A 65 14.90 13.33 0.42
N LYS A 66 15.75 12.46 0.97
CA LYS A 66 15.65 11.00 0.75
C LYS A 66 14.25 10.45 1.04
N LYS A 67 13.62 10.94 2.11
CA LYS A 67 12.27 10.52 2.52
C LYS A 67 11.20 11.05 1.57
N ILE A 68 11.37 12.28 1.07
CA ILE A 68 10.49 12.89 0.06
C ILE A 68 10.60 12.13 -1.26
N TRP A 69 11.82 11.85 -1.74
CA TRP A 69 12.06 11.07 -2.96
C TRP A 69 11.44 9.68 -2.88
N ASN A 70 11.64 8.97 -1.75
CA ASN A 70 11.02 7.67 -1.55
C ASN A 70 9.49 7.74 -1.55
N ALA A 71 8.90 8.76 -0.93
CA ALA A 71 7.46 8.97 -0.94
C ALA A 71 6.94 9.24 -2.36
N ILE A 72 7.57 10.17 -3.09
CA ILE A 72 7.22 10.52 -4.47
C ILE A 72 7.31 9.30 -5.38
N ASN A 73 8.42 8.54 -5.32
CA ASN A 73 8.59 7.35 -6.16
C ASN A 73 7.52 6.29 -5.89
N ARG A 74 7.15 6.08 -4.62
CA ARG A 74 6.05 5.16 -4.27
C ARG A 74 4.70 5.71 -4.73
N LEU A 75 4.44 7.01 -4.62
CA LEU A 75 3.20 7.64 -5.09
C LEU A 75 3.08 7.59 -6.63
N LYS A 76 4.19 7.75 -7.36
CA LYS A 76 4.26 7.57 -8.82
C LYS A 76 3.95 6.12 -9.20
N LYS A 77 4.58 5.14 -8.54
CA LYS A 77 4.30 3.71 -8.76
C LYS A 77 2.84 3.34 -8.45
N GLN A 78 2.22 4.01 -7.50
CA GLN A 78 0.80 3.85 -7.17
C GLN A 78 -0.15 4.59 -8.12
N GLY A 79 0.35 5.33 -9.11
CA GLY A 79 -0.48 6.10 -10.05
C GLY A 79 -1.22 7.27 -9.41
N LYS A 80 -0.79 7.76 -8.23
CA LYS A 80 -1.47 8.87 -7.52
C LYS A 80 -0.99 10.25 -7.97
N ILE A 81 0.25 10.31 -8.47
CA ILE A 81 0.90 11.55 -8.92
C ILE A 81 1.68 11.26 -10.22
N LYS A 82 1.82 12.28 -11.05
CA LYS A 82 2.70 12.32 -12.22
C LYS A 82 3.72 13.45 -12.08
N SER A 83 4.83 13.33 -12.79
CA SER A 83 5.77 14.43 -12.97
C SER A 83 5.32 15.23 -14.19
N ALA A 84 4.90 16.48 -14.02
CA ALA A 84 4.61 17.37 -15.15
C ALA A 84 5.91 17.82 -15.82
N GLN A 85 6.90 18.19 -15.01
CA GLN A 85 8.24 18.60 -15.44
C GLN A 85 9.27 18.11 -14.42
N LYS A 86 10.57 18.26 -14.71
CA LYS A 86 11.65 17.90 -13.80
C LYS A 86 11.48 18.65 -12.47
N GLY A 87 11.23 17.91 -11.39
CA GLY A 87 11.01 18.47 -10.06
C GLY A 87 9.61 19.06 -9.81
N LEU A 88 8.66 18.95 -10.76
CA LEU A 88 7.28 19.38 -10.58
C LEU A 88 6.32 18.19 -10.59
N TYR A 89 5.59 18.00 -9.49
CA TYR A 89 4.69 16.86 -9.30
C TYR A 89 3.24 17.32 -9.20
N VAL A 90 2.37 16.67 -9.96
CA VAL A 90 0.92 16.95 -10.02
C VAL A 90 0.17 15.68 -9.67
N LYS A 91 -0.99 15.84 -9.05
CA LYS A 91 -1.93 14.74 -8.84
C LYS A 91 -2.46 14.24 -10.20
N ILE A 92 -2.65 12.92 -10.31
CA ILE A 92 -3.43 12.30 -11.39
C ILE A 92 -4.91 12.29 -10.99
#